data_AF-A0A944ZWC6-F1
#
_entry.id   AF-A0A944ZWC6-F1
#
_cell.length_a   1.000
_cell.length_b   1.000
_cell.length_c   1.000
_cell.angle_alpha   90.00
_cell.angle_beta   90.00
_cell.angle_gamma   90.00
#
_symmetry.space_group_name_H-M   'P 1'
#
loop_
_entity.id
_entity.type
_entity.pdbx_description
1 polymer ?
#
loop_
_entity_poly.entity_id
_entity_poly.type
_entity_poly.pdbx_seq_one_letter_code
_entity_poly.pdbx_strand_id
1 'polypeptide(L)'
;MTAPAPKSIKQVDELTLGIAWNDGHDSTYSVKNLRENCPCANCIDEWSGKKLIAPGSITIDIRPQNLKAVGLYAIQFYWNDGHDTGLYTHELLRQLCECSVCKSAEN
;
A
#
# COMPACT_ATOMS: atom_id res chain seq x y z
N MET A 1 19.13 1.50 -14.71
CA MET A 1 18.37 1.33 -13.46
C MET A 1 16.91 1.23 -13.84
N THR A 2 16.27 0.09 -13.59
CA THR A 2 14.88 -0.15 -14.02
C THR A 2 13.94 0.39 -12.95
N ALA A 3 12.92 1.15 -13.34
CA ALA A 3 11.90 1.61 -12.39
C ALA A 3 11.16 0.40 -11.78
N PRO A 4 10.81 0.45 -10.48
CA PRO A 4 10.10 -0.64 -9.83
C PRO A 4 8.73 -0.80 -10.48
N ALA A 5 8.49 -1.97 -11.06
CA ALA A 5 7.20 -2.35 -11.63
C ALA A 5 6.74 -3.70 -11.06
N PRO A 6 5.47 -3.83 -10.64
CA PRO A 6 4.97 -5.06 -10.06
C PRO A 6 4.92 -6.16 -11.13
N LYS A 7 5.53 -7.30 -10.84
CA LYS A 7 5.40 -8.53 -11.64
C LYS A 7 4.19 -9.36 -11.20
N SER A 8 3.94 -9.42 -9.90
CA SER A 8 2.84 -10.18 -9.32
C SER A 8 2.41 -9.55 -8.02
N ILE A 9 1.11 -9.58 -7.75
CA ILE A 9 0.51 -9.15 -6.49
C ILE A 9 -0.27 -10.35 -5.97
N LYS A 10 -0.05 -10.73 -4.71
CA LYS A 10 -0.70 -11.87 -4.07
C LYS A 10 -1.16 -11.50 -2.67
N GLN A 11 -2.39 -11.90 -2.33
CA GLN A 11 -2.81 -11.95 -0.93
C GLN A 11 -2.13 -13.16 -0.30
N VAL A 12 -1.24 -12.93 0.66
CA VAL A 12 -0.48 -14.01 1.33
C VAL A 12 -1.35 -14.71 2.37
N ASP A 13 -2.06 -13.91 3.17
CA ASP A 13 -3.05 -14.32 4.15
C ASP A 13 -4.09 -13.19 4.33
N GLU A 14 -5.06 -13.30 5.23
CA GLU A 14 -6.12 -12.29 5.40
C GLU A 14 -5.60 -10.89 5.75
N LEU A 15 -4.44 -10.79 6.39
CA LEU A 15 -3.87 -9.54 6.91
C LEU A 15 -2.60 -9.11 6.17
N THR A 16 -2.10 -9.90 5.22
CA THR A 16 -0.83 -9.65 4.54
C THR A 16 -0.96 -9.68 3.02
N LEU A 17 -0.45 -8.62 2.37
CA LEU A 17 -0.30 -8.53 0.92
C LEU A 17 1.18 -8.64 0.53
N GLY A 18 1.47 -9.36 -0.55
CA GLY A 18 2.80 -9.45 -1.15
C GLY A 18 2.85 -8.89 -2.56
N ILE A 19 3.92 -8.16 -2.90
CA ILE A 19 4.20 -7.68 -4.26
C ILE A 19 5.61 -8.13 -4.65
N ALA A 20 5.69 -8.91 -5.72
CA ALA A 20 6.95 -9.26 -6.36
C ALA A 20 7.27 -8.23 -7.46
N TRP A 21 8.47 -7.67 -7.45
CA TRP A 21 8.88 -6.60 -8.34
C TRP A 21 9.79 -7.10 -9.48
N ASN A 22 9.86 -6.32 -10.57
CA ASN A 22 10.71 -6.62 -11.72
C ASN A 22 12.22 -6.55 -11.43
N ASP A 23 12.62 -5.80 -10.40
CA ASP A 23 13.99 -5.65 -9.92
C ASP A 23 14.45 -6.80 -9.01
N GLY A 24 13.58 -7.78 -8.76
CA GLY A 24 13.87 -8.96 -7.94
C GLY A 24 13.64 -8.75 -6.45
N HIS A 25 13.14 -7.60 -6.02
CA HIS A 25 12.71 -7.39 -4.65
C HIS A 25 11.30 -7.97 -4.43
N ASP A 26 11.06 -8.49 -3.22
CA ASP A 26 9.74 -8.90 -2.75
C ASP A 26 9.35 -8.02 -1.58
N SER A 27 8.23 -7.33 -1.72
CA SER A 27 7.65 -6.52 -0.65
C SER A 27 6.50 -7.24 0.02
N THR A 28 6.43 -7.10 1.34
CA THR A 28 5.33 -7.59 2.17
C THR A 28 4.71 -6.42 2.91
N TYR A 29 3.40 -6.45 3.08
CA TYR A 29 2.63 -5.37 3.68
C TYR A 29 1.56 -5.90 4.59
N SER A 30 1.41 -5.29 5.76
CA SER A 30 0.19 -5.44 6.54
C SER A 30 -0.94 -4.68 5.83
N VAL A 31 -2.08 -5.35 5.62
CA VAL A 31 -3.25 -4.78 4.96
C VAL A 31 -3.73 -3.51 5.69
N LYS A 32 -3.71 -3.53 7.02
CA LYS A 32 -4.00 -2.36 7.86
C LYS A 32 -3.03 -1.20 7.59
N ASN A 33 -1.73 -1.47 7.53
CA ASN A 33 -0.72 -0.44 7.29
C ASN A 33 -0.89 0.20 5.90
N LEU A 34 -1.21 -0.59 4.86
CA LEU A 34 -1.56 -0.03 3.55
C LEU A 34 -2.76 0.91 3.63
N ARG A 35 -3.83 0.52 4.32
CA ARG A 35 -5.02 1.37 4.48
C ARG A 35 -4.73 2.65 5.26
N GLU A 36 -3.93 2.57 6.32
CA GLU A 36 -3.49 3.71 7.16
C GLU A 36 -2.56 4.68 6.42
N ASN A 37 -2.00 4.27 5.28
CA ASN A 37 -1.19 5.08 4.40
C ASN A 37 -1.88 5.40 3.07
N CYS A 38 -3.23 5.33 3.04
CA CYS A 38 -3.99 5.70 1.85
C CYS A 38 -3.69 7.16 1.43
N PRO A 39 -3.24 7.40 0.19
CA PRO A 39 -2.84 8.72 -0.27
C PRO A 39 -3.99 9.57 -0.84
N CYS A 40 -5.26 9.17 -0.67
CA CYS A 40 -6.38 9.94 -1.21
C CYS A 40 -6.66 11.21 -0.39
N ALA A 41 -7.33 12.19 -1.01
CA ALA A 41 -7.70 13.46 -0.38
C ALA A 41 -8.63 13.30 0.85
N ASN A 42 -9.34 12.17 0.98
CA ASN A 42 -10.12 11.87 2.18
C ASN A 42 -9.24 11.44 3.36
N CYS A 43 -8.02 10.98 3.09
CA CYS A 43 -7.10 10.41 4.07
C CYS A 43 -5.90 11.32 4.35
N ILE A 44 -5.58 12.25 3.47
CA ILE A 44 -4.49 13.22 3.59
C ILE A 44 -5.02 14.62 3.28
N ASP A 45 -4.70 15.57 4.14
CA ASP A 45 -4.93 16.98 3.88
C ASP A 45 -3.99 17.47 2.76
N GLU A 46 -4.55 17.91 1.64
CA GLU A 46 -3.79 18.24 0.42
C GLU A 46 -2.81 19.42 0.60
N TRP A 47 -3.08 20.30 1.58
CA TRP A 47 -2.26 21.50 1.82
C TRP A 47 -1.10 21.25 2.79
N SER A 48 -1.36 20.51 3.86
CA SER A 48 -0.37 20.22 4.90
C SER A 48 0.34 18.89 4.70
N GLY A 49 -0.17 18.01 3.84
CA GLY A 49 0.28 16.62 3.70
C GLY A 49 0.02 15.77 4.95
N LYS A 50 -0.76 16.28 5.91
CA LYS A 50 -1.01 15.60 7.17
C LYS A 50 -2.04 14.49 6.99
N LYS A 51 -1.78 13.32 7.58
CA LYS A 51 -2.77 12.24 7.68
C LYS A 51 -4.00 12.70 8.47
N LEU A 52 -5.16 12.55 7.86
CA LEU A 52 -6.48 12.76 8.46
C LEU A 52 -7.03 11.49 9.12
N ILE A 53 -6.45 10.34 8.79
CA ILE A 53 -6.78 9.06 9.43
C ILE A 53 -6.38 9.13 10.91
N ALA A 54 -7.36 9.08 11.80
CA ALA A 54 -7.09 9.03 13.22
C ALA A 54 -6.47 7.67 13.61
N PRO A 55 -5.44 7.66 14.47
CA PRO A 55 -4.76 6.43 14.86
C PRO A 55 -5.75 5.43 15.47
N GLY A 56 -5.73 4.19 14.99
CA GLY A 56 -6.64 3.13 15.45
C GLY A 56 -8.06 3.18 14.90
N SER A 57 -8.38 4.11 13.98
CA SER A 57 -9.72 4.16 13.35
C SER A 57 -9.93 3.10 12.27
N ILE A 58 -8.86 2.49 11.75
CA ILE A 58 -8.95 1.38 10.79
C ILE A 58 -9.22 0.08 11.56
N THR A 59 -10.32 -0.59 11.23
CA THR A 59 -10.74 -1.86 11.85
C THR A 59 -9.81 -3.01 11.46
N ILE A 60 -9.83 -4.09 12.26
CA ILE A 60 -9.02 -5.29 11.97
C ILE A 60 -9.57 -6.11 10.80
N ASP A 61 -10.85 -5.95 10.43
CA ASP A 61 -11.47 -6.66 9.30
C ASP A 61 -11.19 -6.02 7.94
N ILE A 62 -10.46 -4.89 7.92
CA ILE A 62 -10.13 -4.18 6.70
C ILE A 62 -9.43 -5.10 5.70
N ARG A 63 -9.92 -5.12 4.46
CA ARG A 63 -9.36 -5.94 3.39
C ARG A 63 -9.55 -5.31 2.01
N PRO A 64 -8.59 -5.50 1.10
CA PRO A 64 -8.79 -5.14 -0.29
C PRO A 64 -9.81 -6.10 -0.92
N GLN A 65 -10.92 -5.56 -1.41
CA GLN A 65 -11.91 -6.30 -2.18
C GLN A 65 -11.48 -6.47 -3.65
N ASN A 66 -10.75 -5.48 -4.16
CA ASN A 66 -10.21 -5.51 -5.52
C ASN A 66 -8.96 -4.64 -5.60
N LEU A 67 -8.16 -4.88 -6.64
CA LEU A 67 -6.99 -4.07 -6.97
C LEU A 67 -6.92 -3.86 -8.48
N LYS A 68 -6.46 -2.69 -8.87
CA LYS A 68 -6.33 -2.30 -10.27
C LYS A 68 -5.01 -1.60 -10.51
N ALA A 69 -4.27 -2.05 -11.52
CA ALA A 69 -3.12 -1.32 -12.01
C ALA A 69 -3.57 -0.02 -12.69
N VAL A 70 -2.94 1.09 -12.34
CA VAL A 70 -3.18 2.40 -12.94
C VAL A 70 -1.94 2.81 -13.72
N GLY A 71 -2.02 2.60 -15.03
CA GLY A 71 -0.89 2.79 -15.93
C GLY A 71 0.31 1.92 -15.52
N LEU A 72 1.49 2.55 -15.48
CA LEU A 72 2.75 1.89 -15.10
C LEU A 72 3.34 2.45 -13.79
N TYR A 73 2.57 3.22 -13.02
CA TYR A 73 3.10 4.00 -11.91
C TYR A 73 2.40 3.77 -10.57
N ALA A 74 1.18 3.23 -10.54
CA ALA A 74 0.41 3.06 -9.32
C ALA A 74 -0.52 1.85 -9.33
N ILE A 75 -0.93 1.46 -8.12
CA ILE A 75 -1.99 0.49 -7.87
C ILE A 75 -3.11 1.20 -7.10
N GLN A 76 -4.34 1.00 -7.55
CA GLN A 76 -5.55 1.45 -6.87
C GLN A 76 -6.15 0.26 -6.10
N PHE A 77 -6.45 0.47 -4.82
CA PHE A 77 -7.11 -0.53 -3.98
C PHE A 77 -8.56 -0.13 -3.74
N TYR A 78 -9.46 -1.12 -3.84
CA TYR A 78 -10.85 -1.01 -3.46
C TYR A 78 -11.03 -1.70 -2.11
N TRP A 79 -11.38 -0.94 -1.08
CA TRP A 79 -11.46 -1.40 0.30
C TRP A 79 -12.91 -1.73 0.70
N ASN A 80 -13.08 -2.68 1.62
CA ASN A 80 -14.41 -3.04 2.14
C ASN A 80 -15.04 -1.97 3.04
N ASP A 81 -14.31 -0.92 3.42
CA ASP A 81 -14.82 0.26 4.12
C ASP A 81 -15.32 1.37 3.16
N GLY A 82 -15.40 1.06 1.86
CA GLY A 82 -15.90 1.97 0.83
C GLY A 82 -14.86 2.92 0.25
N HIS A 83 -13.59 2.85 0.66
CA HIS A 83 -12.53 3.66 0.05
C HIS A 83 -12.01 3.02 -1.23
N ASP A 84 -11.94 3.78 -2.32
CA ASP A 84 -11.47 3.28 -3.60
C ASP A 84 -10.62 4.27 -4.40
N THR A 85 -10.45 5.51 -3.95
CA THR A 85 -9.75 6.57 -4.71
C THR A 85 -8.26 6.67 -4.43
N GLY A 86 -7.71 5.85 -3.53
CA GLY A 86 -6.30 5.86 -3.19
C GLY A 86 -5.44 5.30 -4.32
N LEU A 87 -4.55 6.14 -4.87
CA LEU A 87 -3.55 5.73 -5.88
C LEU A 87 -2.19 5.54 -5.23
N TYR A 88 -1.83 4.29 -4.99
CA TYR A 88 -0.57 3.93 -4.35
C TYR A 88 0.51 3.84 -5.40
N THR A 89 1.35 4.87 -5.49
CA THR A 89 2.49 4.86 -6.43
C THR A 89 3.43 3.70 -6.10
N HIS A 90 4.12 3.18 -7.11
CA HIS A 90 5.10 2.12 -6.88
C HIS A 90 6.19 2.56 -5.89
N GLU A 91 6.57 3.84 -5.92
CA GLU A 91 7.51 4.43 -4.96
C GLU A 91 6.95 4.43 -3.53
N LEU A 92 5.69 4.85 -3.34
CA LEU A 92 5.03 4.79 -2.03
C LEU A 92 4.96 3.34 -1.53
N LEU A 93 4.58 2.40 -2.39
CA LEU A 93 4.56 0.99 -2.03
C LEU A 93 5.96 0.48 -1.66
N ARG A 94 7.03 0.98 -2.27
CA ARG A 94 8.39 0.61 -1.84
C ARG A 94 8.75 1.18 -0.47
N GLN A 95 8.30 2.40 -0.17
CA GLN A 95 8.50 3.02 1.13
C GLN A 95 7.71 2.33 2.26
N LEU A 96 6.52 1.80 1.94
CA LEU A 96 5.68 1.09 2.92
C LEU A 96 6.08 -0.38 3.11
N CYS A 97 7.18 -0.83 2.49
CA CYS A 97 7.57 -2.23 2.51
C CYS A 97 7.97 -2.68 3.92
N GLU A 98 7.33 -3.75 4.40
CA GLU A 98 7.54 -4.31 5.73
C GLU A 98 8.34 -5.62 5.70
N CYS A 99 9.04 -5.92 4.61
CA CYS A 99 9.87 -7.12 4.52
C CYS A 99 11.04 -7.04 5.51
N SER A 100 11.63 -8.19 5.86
CA SER A 100 12.70 -8.26 6.85
C SER A 100 13.88 -7.36 6.51
N VAL A 101 14.25 -7.26 5.23
CA VAL A 101 15.36 -6.41 4.76
C VAL A 101 15.05 -4.92 4.98
N CYS A 102 13.83 -4.48 4.63
CA CYS A 102 13.42 -3.09 4.79
C CYS A 102 13.27 -2.71 6.26
N LYS A 103 12.64 -3.55 7.08
CA LYS A 103 12.50 -3.31 8.53
C LYS A 103 13.85 -3.25 9.26
N SER A 104 14.83 -4.04 8.84
CA SER A 104 16.17 -3.99 9.44
C SER A 104 16.98 -2.75 9.06
N ALA A 105 16.61 -2.03 7.98
CA ALA A 105 17.29 -0.82 7.53
C ALA A 105 16.75 0.46 8.18
N GLU A 106 15.59 0.39 8.86
CA GLU A 106 14.96 1.51 9.57
C GLU A 106 15.38 1.62 11.05
N ASN A 107 16.37 0.83 11.49
CA ASN A 107 16.94 0.83 12.84
C ASN A 107 18.42 1.21 12.85
#